data_AF-A0AA37PG54-F1
#
_entry.id   AF-A0AA37PG54-F1
#
_cell.length_a   1.000
_cell.length_b   1.000
_cell.length_c   1.000
_cell.angle_alpha   90.00
_cell.angle_beta   90.00
_cell.angle_gamma   90.00
#
_symmetry.space_group_name_H-M   'P 1'
#
loop_
_entity.id
_entity.type
_entity.pdbx_description
1 polymer ?
#
loop_
_entity_poly.entity_id
_entity_poly.type
_entity_poly.pdbx_seq_one_letter_code
_entity_poly.pdbx_strand_id
1 'polypeptide(L)'
;MVQVSPTTTLIDLTLRGVAPGSYRATIREYGNLAEGASSTGPVWSGGSKGEAAKGFLGVFDVGKDGRGSVYLDKPFQIWEVIGHAMVVSRQDESAGALKNDPDTVVGVIARSAGVWDNDKTVCSCTGKTLWEERKDEIKKGML
;
A
#
# COMPACT_ATOMS: atom_id res chain seq x y z
N MET A 1 6.15 4.80 1.58
CA MET A 1 7.14 4.18 2.48
C MET A 1 8.48 4.88 2.26
N VAL A 2 9.22 5.16 3.33
CA VAL A 2 10.55 5.79 3.27
C VAL A 2 11.48 5.08 4.24
N GLN A 3 12.62 4.61 3.76
CA GLN A 3 13.63 3.98 4.60
C GLN A 3 14.49 5.09 5.20
N VAL A 4 14.46 5.21 6.53
CA VAL A 4 15.16 6.29 7.26
C VAL A 4 16.47 5.82 7.89
N SER A 5 16.66 4.50 8.01
CA SER A 5 17.90 3.87 8.44
C SER A 5 18.04 2.48 7.77
N PRO A 6 19.21 1.81 7.84
CA PRO A 6 19.36 0.45 7.34
C PRO A 6 18.43 -0.58 8.00
N THR A 7 17.80 -0.25 9.13
CA THR A 7 16.97 -1.15 9.93
C THR A 7 15.55 -0.63 10.14
N THR A 8 15.18 0.53 9.58
CA THR A 8 13.89 1.17 9.85
C THR A 8 13.30 1.77 8.58
N THR A 9 12.09 1.30 8.25
CA THR A 9 11.24 1.88 7.21
C THR A 9 9.99 2.49 7.84
N LEU A 10 9.69 3.73 7.46
CA LEU A 10 8.50 4.45 7.87
C LEU A 10 7.42 4.33 6.80
N ILE A 11 6.18 4.14 7.25
CA ILE A 11 5.00 3.94 6.43
C ILE A 11 3.97 4.96 6.90
N ASP A 12 3.74 5.96 6.05
CA ASP A 12 2.56 6.82 6.13
C ASP A 12 1.46 6.16 5.30
N LEU A 13 0.40 5.72 5.99
CA LEU A 13 -0.75 5.10 5.38
C LEU A 13 -1.99 5.95 5.59
N THR A 14 -2.66 6.29 4.49
CA THR A 14 -3.96 6.96 4.51
C THR A 14 -4.94 6.16 3.66
N LEU A 15 -6.11 5.87 4.22
CA LEU A 15 -7.21 5.20 3.56
C LEU A 15 -8.41 6.13 3.48
N ARG A 16 -9.07 6.18 2.32
CA ARG A 16 -10.25 7.02 2.08
C ARG A 16 -11.27 6.26 1.25
N GLY A 17 -12.56 6.51 1.51
CA GLY A 17 -13.65 5.99 0.68
C GLY A 17 -14.03 4.53 0.98
N VAL A 18 -13.71 4.04 2.18
CA VAL A 18 -14.10 2.71 2.66
C VAL A 18 -15.04 2.82 3.86
N ALA A 19 -15.71 1.73 4.21
CA ALA A 19 -16.62 1.75 5.36
C ALA A 19 -15.89 2.04 6.69
N PRO A 20 -16.55 2.66 7.68
CA PRO A 20 -15.98 2.79 9.01
C PRO A 20 -15.74 1.43 9.66
N GLY A 21 -14.62 1.27 10.36
CA GLY A 21 -14.26 0.01 11.00
C GLY A 21 -12.76 -0.16 11.24
N SER A 22 -12.39 -1.32 11.75
CA SER A 22 -10.99 -1.66 12.01
C SER A 22 -10.39 -2.38 10.80
N TYR A 23 -9.25 -1.88 10.31
CA TYR A 23 -8.57 -2.37 9.13
C TYR A 23 -7.18 -2.89 9.49
N ARG A 24 -6.80 -4.00 8.88
CA ARG A 24 -5.48 -4.60 8.97
C ARG A 24 -4.68 -4.28 7.72
N ALA A 25 -3.48 -3.75 7.90
CA ALA A 25 -2.52 -3.53 6.83
C ALA A 25 -1.50 -4.67 6.81
N THR A 26 -1.37 -5.33 5.66
CA THR A 26 -0.41 -6.43 5.44
C THR A 26 0.36 -6.26 4.13
N ILE A 27 1.61 -6.71 4.13
CA ILE A 27 2.40 -6.97 2.93
C ILE A 27 2.28 -8.46 2.64
N ARG A 28 2.00 -8.78 1.38
CA ARG A 28 1.73 -10.14 0.89
C ARG A 28 2.96 -10.73 0.23
N GLU A 29 3.01 -12.05 0.14
CA GLU A 29 4.13 -12.75 -0.49
C GLU A 29 4.29 -12.38 -1.97
N TYR A 30 3.18 -12.16 -2.68
CA TYR A 30 3.21 -11.89 -4.13
C TYR A 30 2.57 -10.55 -4.49
N GLY A 31 3.17 -9.84 -5.44
CA GLY A 31 2.56 -8.71 -6.16
C GLY A 31 1.60 -9.12 -7.27
N ASN A 32 0.91 -10.25 -7.12
CA ASN A 32 -0.01 -10.77 -8.13
C ASN A 32 -1.45 -10.31 -7.88
N LEU A 33 -1.96 -9.46 -8.79
CA LEU A 33 -3.31 -8.91 -8.74
C LEU A 33 -4.26 -9.51 -9.80
N ALA A 34 -3.91 -10.64 -10.42
CA ALA A 34 -4.73 -11.28 -11.46
C ALA A 34 -6.17 -11.58 -10.98
N GLU A 35 -6.34 -11.90 -9.69
CA GLU A 35 -7.64 -12.10 -9.05
C GLU A 35 -7.83 -11.12 -7.88
N GLY A 36 -7.24 -9.92 -7.94
CA GLY A 36 -7.30 -8.95 -6.86
C GLY A 36 -6.51 -9.40 -5.62
N ALA A 37 -7.10 -9.27 -4.44
CA ALA A 37 -6.44 -9.58 -3.18
C ALA A 37 -6.26 -11.09 -2.95
N SER A 38 -7.10 -11.95 -3.54
CA SER A 38 -7.02 -13.41 -3.36
C SER A 38 -5.77 -14.03 -3.99
N SER A 39 -5.24 -13.44 -5.07
CA SER A 39 -4.04 -13.94 -5.76
C SER A 39 -2.72 -13.51 -5.14
N THR A 40 -2.75 -12.73 -4.05
CA THR A 40 -1.54 -12.15 -3.44
C THR A 40 -0.76 -13.12 -2.54
N GLY A 41 -1.30 -14.30 -2.24
CA GLY A 41 -0.67 -15.28 -1.36
C GLY A 41 -0.77 -14.92 0.13
N PRO A 42 -0.01 -15.60 1.00
CA PRO A 42 -0.01 -15.36 2.45
C PRO A 42 0.65 -14.03 2.84
N VAL A 43 0.58 -13.64 4.11
CA VAL A 43 1.37 -12.52 4.65
C VAL A 43 2.86 -12.83 4.44
N TRP A 44 3.59 -11.84 3.93
CA TRP A 44 5.02 -11.94 3.71
C TRP A 44 5.76 -12.21 5.03
N SER A 45 6.54 -13.28 5.06
CA SER A 45 7.26 -13.72 6.25
C SER A 45 8.61 -13.01 6.45
N GLY A 46 9.17 -12.43 5.39
CA GLY A 46 10.50 -11.83 5.42
C GLY A 46 11.64 -12.84 5.59
N GLY A 47 11.42 -14.09 5.15
CA GLY A 47 12.44 -15.14 5.11
C GLY A 47 12.68 -15.87 6.45
N SER A 48 12.08 -15.42 7.56
CA SER A 48 12.18 -16.07 8.86
C SER A 48 11.19 -17.24 8.98
N LYS A 49 11.69 -18.48 9.05
CA LYS A 49 10.85 -19.64 9.43
C LYS A 49 10.61 -19.62 10.95
N GLY A 50 9.40 -19.25 11.39
CA GLY A 50 8.94 -19.43 12.77
C GLY A 50 8.78 -18.16 13.62
N GLU A 51 9.11 -16.98 13.08
CA GLU A 51 8.81 -15.69 13.73
C GLU A 51 7.48 -15.11 13.22
N ALA A 52 6.93 -14.14 13.95
CA ALA A 52 5.77 -13.38 13.50
C ALA A 52 6.06 -12.74 12.14
N ALA A 53 5.13 -12.90 11.19
CA ALA A 53 5.32 -12.45 9.81
C ALA A 53 5.65 -10.95 9.73
N LYS A 54 6.81 -10.60 9.18
CA LYS A 54 7.25 -9.19 9.03
C LYS A 54 6.29 -8.34 8.20
N GLY A 55 5.50 -8.97 7.33
CA GLY A 55 4.49 -8.31 6.51
C GLY A 55 3.29 -7.81 7.30
N PHE A 56 3.10 -8.17 8.57
CA PHE A 56 2.02 -7.58 9.37
C PHE A 56 2.39 -6.16 9.85
N LEU A 57 1.73 -5.16 9.28
CA LEU A 57 2.04 -3.76 9.56
C LEU A 57 1.28 -3.23 10.78
N GLY A 58 0.05 -3.67 10.97
CA GLY A 58 -0.74 -3.29 12.14
C GLY A 58 -2.23 -3.20 11.85
N VAL A 59 -2.97 -2.79 12.87
CA VAL A 59 -4.41 -2.52 12.80
C VAL A 59 -4.64 -1.05 13.08
N PHE A 60 -5.53 -0.42 12.33
CA PHE A 60 -5.93 0.97 12.53
C PHE A 60 -7.41 1.13 12.19
N ASP A 61 -8.03 2.16 12.76
CA ASP A 61 -9.45 2.40 12.58
C ASP A 61 -9.73 3.48 11.52
N VAL A 62 -10.79 3.26 10.75
CA VAL A 62 -11.37 4.21 9.82
C VAL A 62 -12.59 4.85 10.48
N GLY A 63 -12.59 6.19 10.51
CA GLY A 63 -13.66 6.99 11.09
C GLY A 63 -14.97 6.94 10.29
N LYS A 64 -16.01 7.55 10.86
CA LYS A 64 -17.35 7.63 10.23
C LYS A 64 -17.37 8.43 8.93
N ASP A 65 -16.37 9.28 8.71
CA ASP A 65 -16.15 10.03 7.48
C ASP A 65 -15.47 9.20 6.37
N GLY A 66 -15.23 7.90 6.62
CA GLY A 66 -14.58 6.99 5.69
C GLY A 66 -13.10 7.29 5.51
N ARG A 67 -12.46 7.94 6.50
CA ARG A 67 -11.02 8.26 6.49
C ARG A 67 -10.32 7.60 7.66
N GLY A 68 -9.15 7.04 7.40
CA GLY A 68 -8.24 6.52 8.40
C GLY A 68 -6.81 6.84 8.02
N SER A 69 -5.97 7.17 9.00
CA SER A 69 -4.55 7.42 8.78
C SER A 69 -3.75 6.83 9.92
N VAL A 70 -2.62 6.23 9.60
CA VAL A 70 -1.70 5.67 10.59
C VAL A 70 -0.27 5.84 10.13
N TYR A 71 0.61 6.12 11.10
CA TYR A 71 2.05 6.16 10.91
C TYR A 71 2.68 4.94 11.57
N LEU A 72 3.46 4.17 10.82
CA LEU A 72 4.04 2.92 11.27
C LEU A 72 5.54 2.90 10.98
N ASP A 73 6.33 2.43 11.93
CA ASP A 73 7.73 2.06 11.74
C ASP A 73 7.88 0.53 11.71
N LYS A 74 8.72 0.03 10.80
CA LYS A 74 8.92 -1.40 10.61
C LYS A 74 10.39 -1.78 10.37
N PRO A 75 10.83 -2.93 10.92
CA PRO A 75 12.22 -3.38 10.84
C PRO A 75 12.48 -4.18 9.55
N PHE A 76 12.29 -3.57 8.39
CA PHE A 76 12.67 -4.12 7.10
C PHE A 76 13.23 -3.05 6.17
N GLN A 77 13.99 -3.48 5.17
CA GLN A 77 14.55 -2.63 4.12
C GLN A 77 13.57 -2.56 2.94
N ILE A 78 13.44 -1.39 2.31
CA ILE A 78 12.44 -1.16 1.26
C ILE A 78 12.59 -2.13 0.09
N TRP A 79 13.82 -2.49 -0.27
CA TRP A 79 14.08 -3.38 -1.40
C TRP A 79 13.55 -4.79 -1.19
N GLU A 80 13.33 -5.21 0.06
CA GLU A 80 12.78 -6.52 0.40
C GLU A 80 11.28 -6.63 0.03
N VAL A 81 10.58 -5.49 -0.08
CA VAL A 81 9.13 -5.46 -0.29
C VAL A 81 8.71 -4.86 -1.63
N ILE A 82 9.65 -4.32 -2.43
CA ILE A 82 9.35 -3.83 -3.77
C ILE A 82 8.88 -5.01 -4.64
N GLY A 83 7.73 -4.85 -5.30
CA GLY A 83 7.11 -5.90 -6.12
C GLY A 83 6.20 -6.85 -5.36
N HIS A 84 6.09 -6.72 -4.03
CA HIS A 84 5.06 -7.39 -3.24
C HIS A 84 3.74 -6.61 -3.31
N ALA A 85 2.61 -7.24 -2.96
CA ALA A 85 1.35 -6.52 -2.79
C ALA A 85 1.20 -6.02 -1.36
N MET A 86 0.63 -4.84 -1.19
CA MET A 86 0.10 -4.35 0.07
C MET A 86 -1.41 -4.49 0.05
N VAL A 87 -1.98 -5.09 1.09
CA VAL A 87 -3.43 -5.28 1.26
C VAL A 87 -3.86 -4.61 2.55
N VAL A 88 -4.99 -3.90 2.45
CA VAL A 88 -5.68 -3.29 3.59
C VAL A 88 -7.11 -3.82 3.59
N SER A 89 -7.49 -4.57 4.62
CA SER A 89 -8.79 -5.24 4.69
C SER A 89 -9.30 -5.32 6.13
N ARG A 90 -10.61 -5.46 6.27
CA ARG A 90 -11.30 -5.73 7.56
C ARG A 90 -11.28 -7.21 7.95
N GLN A 91 -10.91 -8.08 7.01
CA GLN A 91 -10.94 -9.53 7.21
C GLN A 91 -9.85 -9.98 8.18
N ASP A 92 -10.19 -10.97 9.02
CA ASP A 92 -9.20 -11.69 9.82
C ASP A 92 -8.75 -12.94 9.06
N GLU A 93 -7.45 -13.04 8.77
CA GLU A 93 -6.87 -14.17 8.05
C GLU A 93 -6.92 -15.50 8.83
N SER A 94 -7.21 -15.47 10.13
CA SER A 94 -7.54 -16.70 10.88
C SER A 94 -8.80 -17.40 10.37
N ALA A 95 -9.69 -16.67 9.67
CA ALA A 95 -10.92 -17.22 9.11
C ALA A 95 -10.76 -17.83 7.70
N GLY A 96 -9.57 -17.76 7.10
CA GLY A 96 -9.27 -18.36 5.79
C GLY A 96 -8.61 -17.39 4.81
N ALA A 97 -8.62 -17.77 3.53
CA ALA A 97 -8.03 -16.97 2.46
C ALA A 97 -8.75 -15.63 2.27
N LEU A 98 -7.99 -14.60 1.94
CA LEU A 98 -8.48 -13.25 1.67
C LEU A 98 -9.46 -13.26 0.49
N LYS A 99 -10.64 -12.68 0.69
CA LYS A 99 -11.66 -12.52 -0.34
C LYS A 99 -11.66 -11.08 -0.86
N ASN A 100 -12.07 -10.91 -2.12
CA ASN A 100 -12.32 -9.58 -2.65
C ASN A 100 -13.67 -9.07 -2.13
N ASP A 101 -13.65 -7.93 -1.45
CA ASP A 101 -14.83 -7.20 -1.02
C ASP A 101 -14.62 -5.69 -1.23
N PRO A 102 -15.68 -4.85 -1.15
CA PRO A 102 -15.57 -3.41 -1.37
C PRO A 102 -14.67 -2.68 -0.34
N ASP A 103 -14.44 -3.29 0.82
CA ASP A 103 -13.60 -2.77 1.89
C ASP A 103 -12.17 -3.36 1.85
N THR A 104 -11.80 -4.05 0.77
CA THR A 104 -10.48 -4.65 0.61
C THR A 104 -9.74 -3.93 -0.50
N VAL A 105 -8.72 -3.17 -0.10
CA VAL A 105 -7.89 -2.39 -1.02
C VAL A 105 -6.54 -3.09 -1.17
N VAL A 106 -6.09 -3.21 -2.41
CA VAL A 106 -4.82 -3.86 -2.73
C VAL A 106 -4.06 -3.06 -3.78
N GLY A 107 -2.73 -3.04 -3.67
CA GLY A 107 -1.85 -2.47 -4.68
C GLY A 107 -0.44 -3.05 -4.61
N VAL A 108 0.27 -3.05 -5.73
CA VAL A 108 1.68 -3.46 -5.76
C VAL A 108 2.55 -2.35 -5.18
N ILE A 109 3.49 -2.72 -4.31
CA ILE A 109 4.51 -1.82 -3.78
C ILE A 109 5.48 -1.50 -4.92
N ALA A 110 5.26 -0.33 -5.52
CA ALA A 110 6.06 0.17 -6.62
C ALA A 110 7.21 1.08 -6.15
N ARG A 111 8.19 1.25 -7.04
CA ARG A 111 9.24 2.26 -6.83
C ARG A 111 8.65 3.65 -7.03
N SER A 112 8.93 4.54 -6.08
CA SER A 112 8.73 5.98 -6.23
C SER A 112 10.10 6.64 -6.38
N ALA A 113 10.14 7.76 -7.09
CA ALA A 113 11.32 8.61 -7.10
C ALA A 113 11.58 9.19 -5.71
N GLY A 114 12.85 9.30 -5.35
CA GLY A 114 13.30 10.10 -4.21
C GLY A 114 13.13 11.60 -4.49
N VAL A 115 13.40 12.40 -3.46
CA VAL A 115 13.42 13.86 -3.61
C VAL A 115 14.50 14.22 -4.64
N TRP A 116 14.10 14.92 -5.71
CA TRP A 116 14.94 15.31 -6.86
C TRP A 116 15.33 14.20 -7.85
N ASP A 117 14.80 12.99 -7.72
CA ASP A 117 15.09 11.89 -8.69
C ASP A 117 14.12 11.84 -9.88
N ASN A 118 13.10 12.70 -9.93
CA ASN A 118 12.08 12.69 -10.99
C ASN A 118 12.10 13.97 -11.82
N ASP A 119 12.97 14.00 -12.83
CA ASP A 119 13.02 15.07 -13.84
C ASP A 119 11.98 14.91 -14.96
N LYS A 120 10.98 14.02 -14.80
CA LYS A 120 9.96 13.77 -15.82
C LYS A 120 9.15 15.04 -16.07
N THR A 121 9.39 15.68 -17.21
CA THR A 121 8.67 16.88 -17.62
C THR A 121 7.36 16.54 -18.33
N VAL A 122 7.31 15.38 -19.01
CA VAL A 122 6.20 14.92 -19.87
C VAL A 122 5.81 13.48 -19.48
N CYS A 123 4.52 13.21 -19.42
CA CYS A 123 3.96 11.88 -19.20
C CYS A 123 3.76 11.17 -20.56
N SER A 124 4.40 10.01 -20.76
CA SER A 124 4.30 9.26 -22.03
C SER A 124 2.90 8.73 -22.33
N CYS A 125 2.02 8.61 -21.33
CA CYS A 125 0.66 8.11 -21.51
C CYS A 125 -0.25 9.11 -22.25
N THR A 126 -0.01 10.40 -22.05
CA THR A 126 -0.86 11.49 -22.60
C THR A 126 -0.08 12.41 -23.53
N GLY A 127 1.26 12.39 -23.46
CA GLY A 127 2.14 13.36 -24.12
C GLY A 127 2.11 14.76 -23.50
N LYS A 128 1.37 14.95 -22.40
CA LYS A 128 1.25 16.23 -21.69
C LYS A 128 2.35 16.39 -20.66
N THR A 129 2.72 17.63 -20.39
CA THR A 129 3.55 17.94 -19.23
C THR A 129 2.82 17.62 -17.93
N LEU A 130 3.55 17.32 -16.85
CA LEU A 130 2.93 17.11 -15.53
C LEU A 130 2.07 18.31 -15.08
N TRP A 131 2.42 19.53 -15.50
CA TRP A 131 1.67 20.75 -15.24
C TRP A 131 0.35 20.82 -16.02
N GLU A 132 0.33 20.31 -17.24
CA GLU A 132 -0.88 20.21 -18.05
C GLU A 132 -1.80 19.10 -17.55
N GLU A 133 -1.26 17.94 -17.19
CA GLU A 133 -2.03 16.87 -16.54
C GLU A 133 -2.64 17.36 -15.22
N ARG A 134 -1.88 18.10 -14.41
CA ARG A 134 -2.41 18.70 -13.17
C ARG A 134 -3.66 19.56 -13.42
N LYS A 135 -3.70 20.34 -14.50
CA LYS A 135 -4.89 21.14 -14.84
C LYS A 135 -6.09 20.27 -15.15
N ASP A 136 -5.88 19.13 -15.81
CA ASP A 136 -6.95 18.19 -16.14
C ASP A 136 -7.44 17.43 -14.90
N GLU A 137 -6.53 17.04 -14.01
CA GLU A 137 -6.90 16.39 -12.75
C GLU A 137 -7.62 17.34 -11.79
N ILE A 138 -7.24 18.63 -11.76
CA ILE A 138 -8.01 19.68 -11.06
C ILE A 138 -9.43 19.81 -11.60
N LYS A 139 -9.62 19.77 -12.93
CA LYS A 139 -10.96 19.80 -13.53
C LYS A 139 -11.80 18.56 -13.16
N LYS A 140 -11.16 17.42 -12.91
CA LYS A 140 -11.80 16.19 -12.43
C LYS A 140 -12.03 16.18 -10.91
N GLY A 141 -11.66 17.26 -10.21
CA GLY A 141 -11.89 17.42 -8.78
C GLY A 141 -10.77 16.89 -7.88
N MET A 142 -9.59 16.60 -8.41
CA MET A 142 -8.40 16.27 -7.61
C MET A 142 -7.60 17.55 -7.29
N LEU A 143 -7.17 17.71 -6.03
CA LEU A 143 -6.43 18.89 -5.54
C LEU A 143 -4.94 18.86 -5.89
#